data_AF-A0A2N2CXH6-F1
#
_entry.id   AF-A0A2N2CXH6-F1
#
_cell.length_a   1.000
_cell.length_b   1.000
_cell.length_c   1.000
_cell.angle_alpha   90.00
_cell.angle_beta   90.00
_cell.angle_gamma   90.00
#
_symmetry.space_group_name_H-M   'P 1'
#
loop_
_entity.id
_entity.type
_entity.pdbx_description
1 polymer ?
#
loop_
_entity_poly.entity_id
_entity_poly.type
_entity_poly.pdbx_seq_one_letter_code
_entity_poly.pdbx_strand_id
1 'polypeptide(L)'
;DQPRVRGMLLFRADENGLVFHSGTMKDVYAQISKNPKVECCFNDFKTGRQLRVRGQLEIVNDNALKDEIASHPSRTFLKPWKESGELSDFYQTFAVFRMTDGIGVTWTMDTNFAPKVDIAL
;
A
#
# COMPACT_ATOMS: atom_id res chain seq x y z
N ASP A 1 -18.80 -4.91 -5.97
CA ASP A 1 -18.11 -3.61 -5.84
C ASP A 1 -18.47 -3.02 -4.48
N GLN A 2 -17.96 -3.64 -3.40
CA GLN A 2 -18.29 -3.28 -2.03
C GLN A 2 -16.99 -2.82 -1.35
N PRO A 3 -16.90 -1.58 -0.85
CA PRO A 3 -15.69 -1.10 -0.18
C PRO A 3 -15.36 -1.94 1.06
N ARG A 4 -14.07 -2.17 1.27
CA ARG A 4 -13.47 -2.86 2.42
C ARG A 4 -12.26 -2.04 2.89
N VAL A 5 -11.94 -2.12 4.18
CA VAL A 5 -10.82 -1.39 4.77
C VAL A 5 -10.03 -2.30 5.72
N ARG A 6 -8.72 -2.15 5.74
CA ARG A 6 -7.81 -2.78 6.70
C ARG A 6 -6.55 -1.93 6.88
N GLY A 7 -5.84 -2.14 7.98
CA GLY A 7 -4.48 -1.64 8.16
C GLY A 7 -3.51 -2.31 7.19
N MET A 8 -2.60 -1.50 6.64
CA MET A 8 -1.52 -1.92 5.75
C MET A 8 -0.24 -1.16 6.11
N LEU A 9 0.91 -1.82 6.01
CA LEU A 9 2.21 -1.17 6.19
C LEU A 9 2.66 -0.59 4.85
N LEU A 10 2.87 0.72 4.80
CA LEU A 10 3.53 1.38 3.68
C LEU A 10 5.00 0.98 3.65
N PHE A 11 5.45 0.37 2.55
CA PHE A 11 6.85 0.01 2.34
C PHE A 11 7.69 1.24 2.04
N ARG A 12 7.29 1.99 1.01
CA ARG A 12 8.01 3.13 0.44
C ARG A 12 7.02 4.16 -0.11
N ALA A 13 7.38 5.43 0.00
CA ALA A 13 6.69 6.55 -0.64
C ALA A 13 7.75 7.52 -1.15
N ASP A 14 7.98 7.51 -2.45
CA ASP A 14 8.98 8.30 -3.16
C ASP A 14 8.48 8.65 -4.57
N GLU A 15 9.35 9.15 -5.45
CA GLU A 15 9.02 9.47 -6.85
C GLU A 15 8.52 8.28 -7.68
N ASN A 16 8.73 7.05 -7.20
CA ASN A 16 8.21 5.83 -7.84
C ASN A 16 6.83 5.41 -7.26
N GLY A 17 6.25 6.23 -6.40
CA GLY A 17 4.90 6.06 -5.87
C GLY A 17 4.82 5.40 -4.50
N LEU A 18 3.59 5.02 -4.13
CA LEU A 18 3.29 4.35 -2.86
C LEU A 18 3.37 2.84 -3.03
N VAL A 19 4.25 2.17 -2.27
CA VAL A 19 4.45 0.72 -2.35
C VAL A 19 3.92 0.02 -1.11
N PHE A 20 3.14 -1.03 -1.33
CA PHE A 20 2.61 -1.92 -0.29
C PHE A 20 2.88 -3.38 -0.67
N HIS A 21 2.70 -4.28 0.28
CA HIS A 21 2.76 -5.71 0.00
C HIS A 21 1.75 -6.51 0.83
N SER A 22 1.36 -7.66 0.31
CA SER A 22 0.53 -8.64 1.03
C SER A 22 0.76 -10.04 0.47
N GLY A 23 0.03 -11.02 1.00
CA GLY A 23 0.00 -12.36 0.44
C GLY A 23 -1.12 -12.52 -0.59
N THR A 24 -0.90 -13.29 -1.65
CA THR A 24 -1.91 -13.56 -2.70
C THR A 24 -3.13 -14.31 -2.18
N MET A 25 -2.99 -15.05 -1.08
CA MET A 25 -4.09 -15.75 -0.41
C MET A 25 -5.03 -14.84 0.40
N LYS A 26 -4.76 -13.53 0.49
CA LYS A 26 -5.57 -12.59 1.29
C LYS A 26 -6.67 -11.96 0.43
N ASP A 27 -7.81 -11.69 1.05
CA ASP A 27 -8.96 -11.04 0.39
C ASP A 27 -8.59 -9.71 -0.29
N VAL A 28 -7.65 -8.95 0.29
CA VAL A 28 -7.19 -7.68 -0.29
C VAL A 28 -6.58 -7.86 -1.68
N TYR A 29 -5.85 -8.97 -1.91
CA TYR A 29 -5.30 -9.29 -3.22
C TYR A 29 -6.41 -9.60 -4.22
N ALA A 30 -7.39 -10.44 -3.84
CA ALA A 30 -8.53 -10.76 -4.70
C ALA A 30 -9.39 -9.52 -5.02
N GLN A 31 -9.56 -8.62 -4.05
CA GLN A 31 -10.29 -7.37 -4.23
C GLN A 31 -9.58 -6.42 -5.20
N ILE A 32 -8.28 -6.15 -4.99
CA ILE A 32 -7.48 -5.28 -5.85
C ILE A 32 -7.39 -5.85 -7.28
N SER A 33 -7.20 -7.17 -7.42
CA SER A 33 -7.15 -7.84 -8.72
C SER A 33 -8.46 -7.67 -9.51
N LYS A 34 -9.59 -7.54 -8.83
CA LYS A 34 -10.91 -7.35 -9.44
C LYS A 34 -11.24 -5.89 -9.69
N ASN A 35 -10.85 -4.99 -8.79
CA ASN A 35 -11.03 -3.54 -8.92
C ASN A 35 -9.83 -2.82 -8.29
N PRO A 36 -8.93 -2.23 -9.09
CA PRO A 36 -7.69 -1.63 -8.58
C PRO A 36 -7.90 -0.25 -7.95
N LYS A 37 -9.10 0.34 -8.06
CA LYS A 37 -9.39 1.67 -7.52
C LYS A 37 -9.41 1.62 -5.99
N VAL A 38 -8.55 2.42 -5.35
CA VAL A 38 -8.45 2.49 -3.90
C VAL A 38 -8.30 3.93 -3.42
N GLU A 39 -8.55 4.14 -2.13
CA GLU A 39 -8.11 5.32 -1.40
C GLU A 39 -7.31 4.89 -0.16
N CYS A 40 -6.10 5.41 -0.01
CA CYS A 40 -5.25 5.23 1.15
C CYS A 40 -5.41 6.43 2.10
N CYS A 41 -5.64 6.19 3.39
CA CYS A 41 -5.68 7.24 4.40
C CYS A 41 -4.49 7.09 5.36
N PHE A 42 -3.60 8.09 5.35
CA PHE A 42 -2.52 8.25 6.31
C PHE A 42 -2.98 9.22 7.39
N ASN A 43 -3.02 8.75 8.64
CA ASN A 43 -3.50 9.55 9.75
C ASN A 43 -2.38 9.82 10.75
N ASP A 44 -2.04 11.09 10.92
CA ASP A 44 -1.18 11.53 12.01
C ASP A 44 -2.05 11.95 13.20
N PHE A 45 -2.23 11.01 14.13
CA PHE A 45 -3.00 11.24 15.34
C PHE A 45 -2.37 12.30 16.27
N LYS A 46 -1.06 12.56 16.17
CA LYS A 46 -0.39 13.56 17.00
C LYS A 46 -0.75 14.98 16.56
N THR A 47 -0.83 15.21 15.26
CA THR A 47 -1.16 16.52 14.69
C THR A 47 -2.63 16.66 14.30
N GLY A 48 -3.41 15.58 14.36
CA GLY A 48 -4.82 15.59 13.94
C GLY A 48 -4.99 15.80 12.43
N ARG A 49 -4.01 15.36 11.63
CA ARG A 49 -3.98 15.56 10.18
C ARG A 49 -4.15 14.23 9.44
N GLN A 50 -4.96 14.28 8.38
CA GLN A 50 -5.13 13.19 7.44
C GLN A 50 -4.58 13.58 6.07
N LEU A 51 -3.89 12.64 5.42
CA LEU A 51 -3.63 12.64 3.99
C LEU A 51 -4.41 11.47 3.38
N ARG A 52 -5.31 11.76 2.45
CA ARG A 52 -6.10 10.76 1.72
C ARG A 52 -5.64 10.76 0.27
N VAL A 53 -5.18 9.64 -0.23
CA VAL A 53 -4.67 9.49 -1.59
C VAL A 53 -5.54 8.49 -2.33
N ARG A 54 -6.26 8.96 -3.36
CA ARG A 54 -7.07 8.12 -4.25
C ARG A 54 -6.32 7.84 -5.54
N GLY A 55 -6.42 6.62 -6.07
CA GLY A 55 -5.72 6.22 -7.29
C GLY A 55 -5.99 4.75 -7.63
N GLN A 56 -5.12 4.16 -8.44
CA GLN A 56 -5.19 2.75 -8.79
C GLN A 56 -3.93 2.02 -8.34
N LEU A 57 -4.11 0.85 -7.74
CA LEU A 57 -3.00 -0.05 -7.45
C LEU A 57 -2.75 -0.97 -8.64
N GLU A 58 -1.50 -1.01 -9.08
CA GLU A 58 -0.99 -2.06 -9.96
C GLU A 58 -0.33 -3.18 -9.14
N ILE A 59 -0.43 -4.41 -9.63
CA ILE A 59 0.29 -5.56 -9.07
C ILE A 59 1.65 -5.63 -9.76
N VAL A 60 2.73 -5.47 -8.99
CA VAL A 60 4.10 -5.46 -9.51
C VAL A 60 4.73 -6.85 -9.37
N ASN A 61 5.11 -7.44 -10.51
CA ASN A 61 5.80 -8.72 -10.59
C ASN A 61 7.30 -8.52 -10.87
N ASP A 62 8.00 -7.94 -9.90
CA ASP A 62 9.44 -7.72 -9.94
C ASP A 62 10.12 -8.41 -8.76
N ASN A 63 10.91 -9.45 -9.03
CA ASN A 63 11.60 -10.21 -7.99
C ASN A 63 12.69 -9.39 -7.28
N ALA A 64 13.34 -8.44 -7.97
CA ALA A 64 14.34 -7.58 -7.33
C ALA A 64 13.70 -6.67 -6.28
N LEU A 65 12.51 -6.11 -6.59
CA LEU A 65 11.74 -5.34 -5.61
C LEU A 65 11.24 -6.21 -4.46
N LYS A 66 10.79 -7.44 -4.73
CA LYS A 66 10.37 -8.39 -3.67
C LYS A 66 11.54 -8.72 -2.75
N ASP A 67 12.75 -8.88 -3.30
CA ASP A 67 13.97 -9.11 -2.54
C ASP A 67 14.39 -7.91 -1.70
N GLU A 68 14.29 -6.70 -2.25
CA GLU A 68 14.50 -5.45 -1.53
C GLU A 68 13.57 -5.36 -0.31
N ILE A 69 12.26 -5.60 -0.52
CA ILE A 69 11.25 -5.54 0.55
C ILE A 69 11.55 -6.58 1.64
N ALA A 70 11.83 -7.83 1.26
CA ALA A 70 12.13 -8.91 2.22
C ALA A 70 13.43 -8.68 3.01
N SER A 71 14.38 -7.95 2.44
CA SER A 71 15.66 -7.64 3.07
C SER A 71 15.61 -6.39 3.95
N HIS A 72 14.54 -5.59 3.86
CA HIS A 72 14.44 -4.32 4.58
C HIS A 72 14.32 -4.52 6.11
N PRO A 73 15.01 -3.71 6.95
CA PRO A 73 15.00 -3.89 8.40
C PRO A 73 13.61 -3.85 9.07
N SER A 74 12.67 -3.05 8.55
CA SER A 74 11.29 -3.01 9.07
C SER A 74 10.40 -4.15 8.57
N ARG A 75 10.94 -5.08 7.79
CA ARG A 75 10.25 -6.25 7.21
C ARG A 75 10.96 -7.57 7.56
N THR A 76 11.74 -7.58 8.65
CA THR A 76 12.43 -8.79 9.13
C THR A 76 11.51 -9.98 9.35
N PHE A 77 10.22 -9.75 9.64
CA PHE A 77 9.20 -10.79 9.74
C PHE A 77 8.93 -11.56 8.42
N LEU A 78 9.39 -11.07 7.27
CA LEU A 78 9.30 -11.76 5.98
C LEU A 78 10.43 -12.78 5.77
N LYS A 79 11.54 -12.69 6.52
CA LYS A 79 12.68 -13.60 6.35
C LYS A 79 12.31 -15.07 6.54
N PRO A 80 11.57 -15.46 7.61
CA PRO A 80 11.14 -16.85 7.75
C PRO A 80 10.34 -17.30 6.54
N TRP A 81 9.42 -16.48 6.02
CA TRP A 81 8.60 -16.85 4.87
C TRP A 81 9.40 -17.14 3.61
N LYS A 82 10.52 -16.42 3.42
CA LYS A 82 11.41 -16.60 2.27
C LYS A 82 12.42 -17.74 2.48
N GLU A 83 12.99 -17.86 3.68
CA GLU A 83 14.12 -18.75 3.96
C GLU A 83 13.71 -20.12 4.49
N SER A 84 12.62 -20.22 5.28
CA SER A 84 12.13 -21.49 5.84
C SER A 84 11.22 -22.26 4.89
N GLY A 85 10.76 -21.60 3.81
CA GLY A 85 9.81 -22.18 2.86
C GLY A 85 8.37 -22.28 3.38
N GLU A 86 8.02 -21.58 4.47
CA GLU A 86 6.62 -21.43 4.92
C GLU A 86 5.70 -21.01 3.78
N LEU A 87 6.21 -20.19 2.86
CA LEU A 87 5.61 -19.95 1.56
C LEU A 87 6.37 -20.79 0.52
N SER A 88 5.75 -21.90 0.10
CA SER A 88 6.34 -22.87 -0.85
C SER A 88 6.81 -22.24 -2.16
N ASP A 89 6.20 -21.12 -2.56
CA ASP A 89 6.67 -20.24 -3.63
C ASP A 89 6.54 -18.78 -3.17
N PHE A 90 7.56 -18.26 -2.49
CA PHE A 90 7.58 -16.88 -1.98
C PHE A 90 7.26 -15.87 -3.08
N TYR A 91 7.85 -16.00 -4.27
CA TYR A 91 7.68 -15.01 -5.33
C TYR A 91 6.25 -15.02 -5.90
N GLN A 92 5.59 -16.17 -5.98
CA GLN A 92 4.18 -16.24 -6.42
C GLN A 92 3.20 -15.89 -5.31
N THR A 93 3.55 -16.11 -4.05
CA THR A 93 2.66 -15.87 -2.91
C THR A 93 2.79 -14.47 -2.31
N PHE A 94 3.89 -13.76 -2.60
CA PHE A 94 4.15 -12.40 -2.15
C PHE A 94 3.77 -11.39 -3.23
N ALA A 95 2.64 -10.69 -3.00
CA ALA A 95 2.12 -9.66 -3.89
C ALA A 95 2.67 -8.28 -3.48
N VAL A 96 3.14 -7.52 -4.46
CA VAL A 96 3.53 -6.12 -4.31
C VAL A 96 2.51 -5.25 -5.04
N PHE A 97 2.07 -4.19 -4.40
CA PHE A 97 1.15 -3.21 -4.96
C PHE A 97 1.84 -1.86 -5.05
N ARG A 98 1.63 -1.13 -6.16
CA ARG A 98 2.17 0.21 -6.36
C ARG A 98 1.09 1.18 -6.84
N MET A 99 1.12 2.42 -6.37
CA MET A 99 0.29 3.51 -6.88
C MET A 99 1.18 4.66 -7.34
N THR A 100 1.09 5.02 -8.61
CA THR A 100 1.83 6.13 -9.25
C THR A 100 0.90 7.25 -9.72
N ASP A 101 -0.40 7.00 -9.87
CA ASP A 101 -1.40 7.94 -10.38
C ASP A 101 -2.23 8.62 -9.27
N GLY A 102 -1.68 8.68 -8.06
CA GLY A 102 -2.42 9.08 -6.88
C GLY A 102 -2.73 10.58 -6.83
N ILE A 103 -3.91 10.90 -6.31
CA ILE A 103 -4.36 12.27 -6.03
C ILE A 103 -4.62 12.37 -4.52
N GLY A 104 -3.79 13.17 -3.86
CA GLY A 104 -3.84 13.48 -2.45
C GLY A 104 -4.78 14.63 -2.12
N VAL A 105 -5.49 14.51 -0.99
CA VAL A 105 -6.17 15.62 -0.32
C VAL A 105 -5.80 15.59 1.16
N THR A 106 -5.61 16.77 1.76
CA THR A 106 -5.32 16.89 3.19
C THR A 106 -6.58 17.32 3.94
N TRP A 107 -6.69 16.87 5.18
CA TRP A 107 -7.76 17.25 6.08
C TRP A 107 -7.18 17.51 7.47
N THR A 108 -7.68 18.54 8.13
CA THR A 108 -7.50 18.82 9.56
C THR A 108 -8.84 19.28 10.15
N MET A 109 -8.95 19.29 11.48
CA MET A 109 -10.12 19.89 12.14
C MET A 109 -10.32 21.36 11.76
N ASP A 110 -9.23 22.14 11.67
CA ASP A 110 -9.26 23.57 11.38
C ASP A 110 -9.77 23.90 9.96
N THR A 111 -9.55 23.01 9.00
CA THR A 111 -9.94 23.20 7.59
C THR A 111 -11.06 22.24 7.15
N ASN A 112 -11.80 21.67 8.08
CA ASN A 112 -12.77 20.60 7.81
C ASN A 112 -13.91 20.98 6.84
N PHE A 113 -14.21 22.27 6.67
CA PHE A 113 -15.18 22.81 5.71
C PHE A 113 -14.54 23.48 4.49
N ALA A 114 -13.21 23.58 4.43
CA ALA A 114 -12.54 24.18 3.29
C ALA A 114 -12.71 23.31 2.03
N PRO A 115 -12.72 23.91 0.83
CA PRO A 115 -12.67 23.14 -0.41
C PRO A 115 -11.44 22.22 -0.44
N LYS A 116 -11.63 21.02 -0.98
CA LYS A 116 -10.52 20.09 -1.17
C LYS A 116 -9.59 20.61 -2.26
N VAL A 117 -8.29 20.60 -1.98
CA VAL A 117 -7.24 20.88 -2.95
C VAL A 117 -6.58 19.56 -3.31
N ASP A 118 -6.75 19.15 -4.56
CA ASP A 118 -6.10 17.96 -5.10
C ASP A 118 -4.61 18.22 -5.32
N ILE A 119 -3.76 17.28 -4.91
CA ILE A 119 -2.31 17.31 -5.07
C ILE A 119 -1.91 16.00 -5.76
N ALA A 120 -1.29 16.08 -6.94
CA ALA A 120 -0.77 14.89 -7.61
C ALA A 120 0.42 14.31 -6.83
N LEU A 121 0.55 12.98 -6.86
CA LEU A 121 1.77 12.30 -6.39
C LEU A 121 2.99 12.63 -7.26
#